data_AF-A0A382Q9B3-F1
#
_entry.id   AF-A0A382Q9B3-F1
#
_cell.length_a   1.000
_cell.length_b   1.000
_cell.length_c   1.000
_cell.angle_alpha   90.00
_cell.angle_beta   90.00
_cell.angle_gamma   90.00
#
_symmetry.space_group_name_H-M   'P 1'
#
loop_
_entity.id
_entity.type
_entity.pdbx_description
1 polymer ?
#
loop_
_entity_poly.entity_id
_entity_poly.type
_entity_poly.pdbx_seq_one_letter_code
_entity_poly.pdbx_strand_id
1 'polypeptide(L)'
;VFLLRIQILLIISLGFGANYFKPNLSTLSRIQETSVSLNIPDTLRLVGIMTQFQQEVPNNSKTSGDGKFLVSGAENYIHFYNSENSRCEGFLVDRPPHTSTYFQKQLEAVGNYYINVSDSNLLYTSTIIKDKYYQVSKEMEYYATGDTRLVEFFTEALDSAQIDINTYLNS
;
A
#
# COMPACT_ATOMS: atom_id res chain seq x y z
N VAL A 1 6.05 0.56 -36.47
CA VAL A 1 6.96 0.60 -35.31
C VAL A 1 6.10 0.79 -34.07
N PHE A 2 5.85 -0.29 -33.33
CA PHE A 2 5.03 -0.25 -32.10
C PHE A 2 5.98 0.05 -30.94
N LEU A 3 5.84 1.23 -30.32
CA LEU A 3 6.59 1.61 -29.13
C LEU A 3 5.92 0.97 -27.91
N LEU A 4 6.50 -0.13 -27.42
CA LEU A 4 6.14 -0.73 -26.15
C LEU A 4 6.69 0.16 -25.03
N ARG A 5 5.84 1.04 -24.47
CA ARG A 5 6.15 1.77 -23.23
C ARG A 5 6.03 0.79 -22.07
N ILE A 6 7.17 0.29 -21.58
CA ILE A 6 7.23 -0.46 -20.33
C ILE A 6 7.13 0.55 -19.18
N GLN A 7 5.95 0.67 -18.58
CA GLN A 7 5.79 1.32 -17.28
C GLN A 7 6.09 0.29 -16.21
N ILE A 8 7.19 0.49 -15.50
CA ILE A 8 7.59 -0.37 -14.37
C ILE A 8 6.57 -0.17 -13.25
N LEU A 9 5.76 -1.19 -12.98
CA LEU A 9 4.85 -1.24 -11.83
C LEU A 9 5.59 -1.94 -10.67
N LEU A 10 5.94 -1.19 -9.62
CA LEU A 10 6.54 -1.73 -8.40
C LEU A 10 5.44 -1.94 -7.35
N ILE A 11 5.19 -3.20 -6.98
CA ILE A 11 4.28 -3.57 -5.89
C ILE A 11 5.10 -3.61 -4.59
N ILE A 12 4.92 -2.62 -3.71
CA ILE A 12 5.47 -2.66 -2.36
C ILE A 12 4.36 -3.14 -1.43
N SER A 13 4.41 -4.42 -1.03
CA SER A 13 3.63 -4.88 0.11
C SER A 13 4.48 -4.73 1.39
N LEU A 14 3.88 -4.17 2.44
CA LEU A 14 4.53 -3.84 3.72
C LEU A 14 5.12 -5.06 4.45
N GLY A 15 4.94 -6.28 3.94
CA GLY A 15 5.55 -7.52 4.47
C GLY A 15 6.96 -7.82 3.96
N PHE A 16 7.41 -7.18 2.86
CA PHE A 16 8.76 -7.38 2.33
C PHE A 16 9.58 -6.10 2.58
N GLY A 17 10.39 -6.14 3.64
CA GLY A 17 11.12 -4.98 4.14
C GLY A 17 12.04 -4.31 3.12
N ALA A 18 12.21 -3.00 3.32
CA ALA A 18 13.10 -2.09 2.57
C ALA A 18 14.60 -2.48 2.52
N ASN A 19 14.99 -3.64 3.05
CA ASN A 19 16.36 -4.14 3.04
C ASN A 19 16.81 -4.70 1.67
N TYR A 20 15.90 -4.93 0.71
CA TYR A 20 16.28 -5.32 -0.65
C TYR A 20 16.94 -4.17 -1.45
N PHE A 21 16.81 -2.91 -1.01
CA PHE A 21 17.28 -1.73 -1.76
C PHE A 21 18.50 -1.01 -1.15
N LYS A 22 19.03 -1.48 -0.01
CA LYS A 22 20.11 -0.79 0.70
C LYS A 22 21.46 -0.69 -0.04
N PRO A 23 21.93 -1.67 -0.82
CA PRO A 23 23.27 -1.55 -1.43
C PRO A 23 23.33 -0.67 -2.67
N ASN A 24 22.19 -0.18 -3.19
CA ASN A 24 22.17 0.48 -4.50
C ASN A 24 21.72 1.94 -4.48
N LEU A 25 20.86 2.43 -3.58
CA LEU A 25 20.41 3.82 -3.71
C LEU A 25 21.52 4.88 -3.52
N SER A 26 22.42 4.67 -2.55
CA SER A 26 23.59 5.54 -2.33
C SER A 26 24.70 5.38 -3.37
N THR A 27 24.72 4.25 -4.07
CA THR A 27 25.70 3.93 -5.12
C THR A 27 25.19 4.45 -6.46
N LEU A 28 23.87 4.45 -6.68
CA LEU A 28 23.17 5.03 -7.82
C LEU A 28 23.24 6.56 -7.86
N SER A 29 23.42 7.24 -6.71
CA SER A 29 23.71 8.68 -6.68
C SER A 29 25.17 9.02 -7.06
N ARG A 30 26.06 8.02 -7.16
CA ARG A 30 27.51 8.20 -7.41
C ARG A 30 28.03 7.59 -8.72
N ILE A 31 27.25 6.78 -9.45
CA ILE A 31 27.70 6.15 -10.70
C ILE A 31 27.39 7.09 -11.88
N GLN A 32 28.35 7.95 -12.23
CA GLN A 32 28.33 8.71 -13.48
C GLN A 32 29.21 8.11 -14.58
N GLU A 33 29.81 6.92 -14.43
CA GLU A 33 30.82 6.47 -15.42
C GLU A 33 30.75 5.03 -15.96
N THR A 34 29.75 4.19 -15.65
CA THR A 34 29.64 2.89 -16.35
C THR A 34 28.23 2.59 -16.86
N SER A 35 28.16 2.47 -18.18
CA SER A 35 27.03 2.31 -19.08
C SER A 35 26.08 1.14 -18.77
N VAL A 36 25.11 1.39 -17.87
CA VAL A 36 23.71 0.98 -18.05
C VAL A 36 22.89 2.18 -17.61
N SER A 37 22.31 2.94 -18.54
CA SER A 37 21.38 4.01 -18.19
C SER A 37 20.10 3.38 -17.65
N LEU A 38 20.04 3.14 -16.35
CA LEU A 38 18.77 2.89 -15.68
C LEU A 38 17.96 4.18 -15.82
N ASN A 39 16.82 4.11 -16.52
CA ASN A 39 15.86 5.22 -16.59
C ASN A 39 15.20 5.38 -15.22
N ILE A 40 15.96 5.92 -14.26
CA ILE A 40 15.43 6.31 -12.96
C ILE A 40 14.60 7.58 -13.21
N PRO A 41 13.32 7.61 -12.81
CA PRO A 41 12.51 8.81 -12.99
C PRO A 41 13.06 9.92 -12.08
N ASP A 42 13.05 11.16 -12.58
CA ASP A 42 13.41 12.34 -11.78
C ASP A 42 12.51 12.50 -10.54
N THR A 43 11.31 11.90 -10.56
CA THR A 43 10.35 11.92 -9.45
C THR A 43 9.63 10.59 -9.34
N LEU A 44 9.70 9.98 -8.15
CA LEU A 44 8.94 8.78 -7.80
C LEU A 44 7.47 9.15 -7.54
N ARG A 45 6.54 8.52 -8.26
CA ARG A 45 5.10 8.72 -8.05
C ARG A 45 4.54 7.59 -7.19
N LEU A 46 4.18 7.91 -5.95
CA LEU A 46 3.53 6.99 -5.02
C LEU A 46 2.01 7.15 -5.15
N VAL A 47 1.34 6.07 -5.52
CA VAL A 47 -0.11 6.06 -5.75
C VAL A 47 -0.71 4.95 -4.91
N GLY A 48 -1.59 5.32 -3.98
CA GLY A 48 -2.30 4.38 -3.13
C GLY A 48 -3.74 4.19 -3.58
N ILE A 49 -4.22 2.96 -3.52
CA ILE A 49 -5.64 2.61 -3.65
C ILE A 49 -6.07 1.92 -2.36
N MET A 50 -7.27 2.27 -1.86
CA MET A 50 -7.79 1.69 -0.64
C MET A 50 -8.79 0.59 -1.00
N THR A 51 -8.43 -0.65 -0.71
CA THR A 51 -9.22 -1.83 -1.07
C THR A 51 -9.63 -2.60 0.17
N GLN A 52 -10.91 -2.95 0.26
CA GLN A 52 -11.52 -3.73 1.34
C GLN A 52 -12.10 -5.04 0.81
N PHE A 53 -12.29 -6.01 1.69
CA PHE A 53 -12.86 -7.31 1.37
C PHE A 53 -14.38 -7.29 1.47
N GLN A 54 -15.02 -8.40 1.09
CA GLN A 54 -16.41 -8.64 1.49
C GLN A 54 -16.52 -8.70 3.02
N GLN A 55 -17.65 -8.23 3.56
CA GLN A 55 -17.87 -8.28 5.01
C GLN A 55 -18.14 -9.72 5.43
N GLU A 56 -17.45 -10.17 6.47
CA GLU A 56 -17.63 -11.51 7.04
C GLU A 56 -18.75 -11.48 8.08
N VAL A 57 -19.82 -12.27 7.88
CA VAL A 57 -20.93 -12.40 8.84
C VAL A 57 -21.32 -13.88 8.99
N PRO A 58 -21.00 -14.54 10.13
CA PRO A 58 -20.24 -14.01 11.27
C PRO A 58 -18.76 -13.79 10.95
N ASN A 59 -18.04 -13.06 11.82
CA ASN A 59 -16.60 -12.88 11.69
C ASN A 59 -15.89 -14.24 11.60
N ASN A 60 -14.95 -14.35 10.66
CA ASN A 60 -14.18 -15.56 10.48
C ASN A 60 -13.04 -15.62 11.51
N SER A 61 -12.96 -16.69 12.29
CA SER A 61 -11.93 -16.83 13.33
C SER A 61 -10.51 -16.98 12.78
N LYS A 62 -10.35 -17.17 11.46
CA LYS A 62 -9.05 -17.30 10.78
C LYS A 62 -8.49 -15.96 10.28
N THR A 63 -9.28 -14.89 10.33
CA THR A 63 -8.91 -13.56 9.83
C THR A 63 -8.87 -12.57 10.99
N SER A 64 -8.11 -11.48 10.84
CA SER A 64 -8.07 -10.40 11.80
C SER A 64 -8.97 -9.25 11.32
N GLY A 65 -10.23 -9.26 11.72
CA GLY A 65 -11.22 -8.23 11.37
C GLY A 65 -12.49 -8.83 10.79
N ASP A 66 -13.30 -8.01 10.12
CA ASP A 66 -14.52 -8.40 9.42
C ASP A 66 -14.43 -8.17 7.90
N GLY A 67 -13.23 -7.87 7.40
CA GLY A 67 -12.98 -7.54 6.00
C GLY A 67 -13.15 -6.05 5.64
N LYS A 68 -13.55 -5.18 6.58
CA LYS A 68 -13.73 -3.74 6.35
C LYS A 68 -12.65 -2.90 7.04
N PHE A 69 -12.42 -1.70 6.51
CA PHE A 69 -11.56 -0.73 7.19
C PHE A 69 -12.21 -0.22 8.47
N LEU A 70 -11.38 -0.01 9.49
CA LEU A 70 -11.82 0.54 10.77
C LEU A 70 -11.94 2.06 10.64
N VAL A 71 -13.15 2.55 10.42
CA VAL A 71 -13.42 3.98 10.14
C VAL A 71 -13.83 4.79 11.37
N SER A 72 -14.12 4.13 12.49
CA SER A 72 -14.45 4.81 13.74
C SER A 72 -13.23 4.99 14.64
N GLY A 73 -13.40 5.68 15.77
CA GLY A 73 -12.37 5.80 16.80
C GLY A 73 -11.97 4.44 17.38
N ALA A 74 -10.72 4.37 17.88
CA ALA A 74 -10.14 3.16 18.45
C ALA A 74 -10.99 2.56 19.57
N GLU A 75 -11.66 3.40 20.35
CA GLU A 75 -12.59 3.01 21.44
C GLU A 75 -13.61 1.94 20.99
N ASN A 76 -14.03 1.95 19.72
CA ASN A 76 -15.00 1.00 19.19
C ASN A 76 -14.41 -0.38 18.83
N TYR A 77 -13.08 -0.50 18.84
CA TYR A 77 -12.35 -1.67 18.33
C TYR A 77 -11.28 -2.20 19.28
N ILE A 78 -10.95 -1.45 20.33
CA ILE A 78 -9.89 -1.78 21.28
C ILE A 78 -10.28 -2.88 22.25
N HIS A 79 -11.51 -3.37 22.28
CA HIS A 79 -11.93 -4.38 23.23
C HIS A 79 -11.78 -5.81 22.67
N PHE A 80 -11.39 -6.77 23.52
CA PHE A 80 -11.52 -8.19 23.15
C PHE A 80 -12.99 -8.53 22.94
N TYR A 81 -13.28 -9.51 22.07
CA TYR A 81 -14.65 -9.92 21.81
C TYR A 81 -15.38 -10.27 23.12
N ASN A 82 -16.49 -9.57 23.39
CA ASN A 82 -17.29 -9.73 24.60
C ASN A 82 -16.49 -9.53 25.92
N SER A 83 -15.61 -8.53 25.96
CA SER A 83 -14.78 -8.22 27.12
C SER A 83 -14.51 -6.73 27.24
N GLU A 84 -14.43 -6.21 28.47
CA GLU A 84 -13.99 -4.83 28.73
C GLU A 84 -12.45 -4.67 28.62
N ASN A 85 -11.70 -5.76 28.52
CA ASN A 85 -10.24 -5.72 28.45
C ASN A 85 -9.78 -5.08 27.12
N SER A 86 -8.88 -4.12 27.21
CA SER A 86 -8.31 -3.43 26.06
C SER A 86 -7.19 -4.25 25.40
N ARG A 87 -7.29 -4.48 24.09
CA ARG A 87 -6.25 -5.00 23.19
C ARG A 87 -5.05 -4.07 23.07
N CYS A 88 -5.17 -2.82 23.50
CA CYS A 88 -4.14 -1.80 23.39
C CYS A 88 -3.36 -1.57 24.71
N GLU A 89 -3.62 -2.35 25.76
CA GLU A 89 -2.73 -2.41 26.93
C GLU A 89 -1.46 -3.18 26.56
N GLY A 90 -0.42 -2.45 26.15
CA GLY A 90 0.94 -2.96 25.90
C GLY A 90 1.35 -3.05 24.42
N PHE A 91 0.45 -3.41 23.51
CA PHE A 91 0.75 -3.50 22.07
C PHE A 91 0.29 -2.24 21.31
N LEU A 92 1.24 -1.51 20.73
CA LEU A 92 0.99 -0.30 19.94
C LEU A 92 0.63 -0.68 18.49
N VAL A 93 -0.63 -1.05 18.25
CA VAL A 93 -1.19 -1.13 16.89
C VAL A 93 -1.50 0.27 16.39
N ASP A 94 -1.32 0.50 15.08
CA ASP A 94 -1.78 1.73 14.43
C ASP A 94 -3.29 1.91 14.65
N ARG A 95 -3.61 2.93 15.46
CA ARG A 95 -4.98 3.19 15.91
C ARG A 95 -5.86 3.63 14.72
N PRO A 96 -7.09 3.14 14.61
CA PRO A 96 -8.07 3.68 13.67
C PRO A 96 -8.46 5.12 14.07
N PRO A 97 -8.98 5.93 13.14
CA PRO A 97 -9.57 5.51 11.87
C PRO A 97 -8.58 5.38 10.70
N HIS A 98 -8.68 4.28 9.95
CA HIS A 98 -7.89 3.99 8.74
C HIS A 98 -8.51 4.64 7.51
N THR A 99 -8.49 5.97 7.49
CA THR A 99 -9.00 6.82 6.40
C THR A 99 -7.98 7.04 5.30
N SER A 100 -8.38 7.68 4.20
CA SER A 100 -7.45 8.17 3.17
C SER A 100 -6.38 9.09 3.73
N THR A 101 -6.71 9.94 4.70
CA THR A 101 -5.73 10.82 5.37
C THR A 101 -4.68 10.01 6.11
N TYR A 102 -5.10 8.94 6.80
CA TYR A 102 -4.18 8.02 7.47
C TYR A 102 -3.20 7.38 6.45
N PHE A 103 -3.71 6.80 5.36
CA PHE A 103 -2.87 6.16 4.36
C PHE A 103 -2.01 7.15 3.56
N GLN A 104 -2.49 8.39 3.36
CA GLN A 104 -1.70 9.45 2.75
C GLN A 104 -0.43 9.74 3.57
N LYS A 105 -0.54 9.81 4.91
CA LYS A 105 0.61 9.98 5.80
C LYS A 105 1.60 8.80 5.72
N GLN A 106 1.10 7.58 5.51
CA GLN A 106 1.96 6.42 5.28
C GLN A 106 2.73 6.53 3.96
N LEU A 107 2.10 7.00 2.88
CA LEU A 107 2.80 7.25 1.61
C LEU A 107 3.83 8.37 1.72
N GLU A 108 3.51 9.46 2.44
CA GLU A 108 4.47 10.53 2.74
C GLU A 108 5.70 9.99 3.49
N ALA A 109 5.50 9.11 4.48
CA ALA A 109 6.60 8.49 5.20
C ALA A 109 7.50 7.65 4.27
N VAL A 110 6.91 6.87 3.36
CA VAL A 110 7.65 6.12 2.33
C VAL A 110 8.42 7.07 1.40
N GLY A 111 7.80 8.14 0.94
CA GLY A 111 8.46 9.14 0.11
C GLY A 111 9.64 9.83 0.81
N ASN A 112 9.44 10.22 2.07
CA ASN A 112 10.49 10.82 2.91
C ASN A 112 11.67 9.86 3.13
N TYR A 113 11.40 8.56 3.28
CA TYR A 113 12.46 7.54 3.30
C TYR A 113 13.30 7.60 2.02
N TYR A 114 12.67 7.59 0.85
CA TYR A 114 13.39 7.64 -0.43
C TYR A 114 14.14 8.95 -0.68
N ILE A 115 13.59 10.09 -0.26
CA ILE A 115 14.34 11.36 -0.26
C ILE A 115 15.61 11.21 0.59
N ASN A 116 15.48 10.70 1.81
CA ASN A 116 16.60 10.59 2.74
C ASN A 116 17.68 9.63 2.22
N VAL A 117 17.30 8.41 1.82
CA VAL A 117 18.29 7.40 1.37
C VAL A 117 18.88 7.69 -0.02
N SER A 118 18.32 8.64 -0.76
CA SER A 118 18.87 9.10 -2.05
C SER A 118 19.71 10.37 -1.92
N ASP A 119 19.96 10.90 -0.71
CA ASP A 119 20.57 12.22 -0.50
C ASP A 119 19.83 13.33 -1.28
N SER A 120 18.50 13.29 -1.27
CA SER A 120 17.60 14.19 -2.02
C SER A 120 17.70 14.13 -3.55
N ASN A 121 18.34 13.10 -4.11
CA ASN A 121 18.42 12.91 -5.57
C ASN A 121 17.17 12.25 -6.18
N LEU A 122 16.27 11.70 -5.36
CA LEU A 122 15.00 11.14 -5.79
C LEU A 122 13.85 11.84 -5.07
N LEU A 123 13.23 12.80 -5.76
CA LEU A 123 12.02 13.47 -5.27
C LEU A 123 10.81 12.53 -5.38
N TYR A 124 9.73 12.84 -4.66
CA TYR A 124 8.48 12.07 -4.78
C TYR A 124 7.24 12.95 -4.81
N THR A 125 6.17 12.37 -5.35
CA THR A 125 4.79 12.78 -5.10
C THR A 125 4.02 11.62 -4.50
N SER A 126 3.00 11.91 -3.69
CA SER A 126 2.17 10.87 -3.07
C SER A 126 0.70 11.23 -3.13
N THR A 127 -0.16 10.28 -3.47
CA THR A 127 -1.61 10.48 -3.53
C THR A 127 -2.35 9.18 -3.27
N ILE A 128 -3.37 9.25 -2.41
CA ILE A 128 -4.43 8.23 -2.35
C ILE A 128 -5.48 8.54 -3.42
N ILE A 129 -5.72 7.59 -4.32
CA ILE A 129 -6.76 7.70 -5.34
C ILE A 129 -8.12 7.59 -4.65
N LYS A 130 -8.73 8.76 -4.48
CA LYS A 130 -10.10 8.97 -4.02
C LYS A 130 -10.33 8.53 -2.57
N ASP A 131 -11.17 9.29 -1.86
CA ASP A 131 -11.63 8.92 -0.51
C ASP A 131 -12.77 7.89 -0.60
N LYS A 132 -12.51 6.75 -1.26
CA LYS A 132 -13.46 5.62 -1.36
C LYS A 132 -12.74 4.30 -1.18
N TYR A 133 -13.49 3.30 -0.74
CA TYR A 133 -13.02 1.92 -0.65
C TYR A 133 -13.45 1.14 -1.89
N TYR A 134 -12.48 0.62 -2.65
CA TYR A 134 -12.74 -0.41 -3.65
C TYR A 134 -13.00 -1.73 -2.94
N GLN A 135 -13.94 -2.53 -3.43
CA GLN A 135 -14.31 -3.78 -2.79
C GLN A 135 -14.05 -4.95 -3.71
N VAL A 136 -13.24 -5.90 -3.24
CA VAL A 136 -12.98 -7.17 -3.95
C VAL A 136 -14.09 -8.18 -3.69
N SER A 137 -14.18 -9.20 -4.53
CA SER A 137 -15.32 -10.11 -4.67
C SER A 137 -15.36 -11.21 -3.62
N LYS A 138 -14.24 -11.51 -2.96
CA LYS A 138 -14.15 -12.57 -1.94
C LYS A 138 -13.82 -12.00 -0.55
N GLU A 139 -14.02 -12.85 0.45
CA GLU A 139 -13.62 -12.60 1.84
C GLU A 139 -12.10 -12.72 2.01
N MET A 140 -11.58 -12.27 3.15
CA MET A 140 -10.14 -12.16 3.40
C MET A 140 -9.46 -13.53 3.39
N GLU A 141 -10.09 -14.56 3.98
CA GLU A 141 -9.53 -15.92 4.03
C GLU A 141 -9.19 -16.45 2.63
N TYR A 142 -10.07 -16.24 1.64
CA TYR A 142 -9.87 -16.74 0.29
C TYR A 142 -8.54 -16.26 -0.30
N TYR A 143 -8.26 -14.95 -0.20
CA TYR A 143 -7.05 -14.35 -0.75
C TYR A 143 -5.78 -14.72 0.04
N ALA A 144 -5.92 -15.09 1.31
CA ALA A 144 -4.81 -15.42 2.20
C ALA A 144 -4.29 -16.87 2.08
N THR A 145 -4.84 -17.68 1.16
CA THR A 145 -4.50 -19.13 1.04
C THR A 145 -3.25 -19.44 0.21
N GLY A 146 -2.66 -18.45 -0.47
CA GLY A 146 -1.40 -18.63 -1.20
C GLY A 146 -1.15 -17.58 -2.27
N ASP A 147 0.05 -17.61 -2.86
CA ASP A 147 0.55 -16.57 -3.79
C ASP A 147 -0.37 -16.32 -4.98
N THR A 148 -0.93 -17.38 -5.59
CA THR A 148 -1.88 -17.24 -6.71
C THR A 148 -3.09 -16.41 -6.30
N ARG A 149 -3.61 -16.59 -5.08
CA ARG A 149 -4.76 -15.84 -4.57
C ARG A 149 -4.38 -14.42 -4.17
N LEU A 150 -3.16 -14.21 -3.69
CA LEU A 150 -2.65 -12.85 -3.48
C LEU A 150 -2.54 -12.09 -4.81
N VAL A 151 -2.09 -12.74 -5.89
CA VAL A 151 -2.07 -12.13 -7.23
C VAL A 151 -3.48 -11.81 -7.72
N GLU A 152 -4.45 -12.69 -7.48
CA GLU A 152 -5.87 -12.42 -7.77
C GLU A 152 -6.36 -11.17 -7.03
N PHE A 153 -6.05 -11.04 -5.74
CA PHE A 153 -6.40 -9.85 -4.94
C PHE A 153 -5.84 -8.56 -5.56
N PHE A 154 -4.54 -8.53 -5.89
CA PHE A 154 -3.92 -7.36 -6.50
C PHE A 154 -4.52 -7.02 -7.86
N THR A 155 -4.77 -8.04 -8.68
CA THR A 155 -5.37 -7.85 -10.01
C THR A 155 -6.76 -7.24 -9.89
N GLU A 156 -7.60 -7.79 -9.02
CA GLU A 156 -8.96 -7.30 -8.81
C GLU A 156 -9.01 -5.89 -8.22
N ALA A 157 -8.09 -5.58 -7.29
CA ALA A 157 -7.95 -4.24 -6.74
C ALA A 157 -7.60 -3.21 -7.82
N LEU A 158 -6.64 -3.55 -8.70
CA LEU A 158 -6.22 -2.69 -9.81
C LEU A 158 -7.33 -2.52 -10.84
N ASP A 159 -8.01 -3.59 -11.23
CA ASP A 159 -9.13 -3.54 -12.17
C ASP A 159 -10.27 -2.68 -11.64
N SER A 160 -10.61 -2.82 -10.35
CA SER A 160 -11.64 -2.02 -9.68
C SER A 160 -11.30 -0.53 -9.66
N ALA A 161 -10.01 -0.19 -9.57
CA ALA A 161 -9.51 1.18 -9.52
C ALA A 161 -9.08 1.75 -10.87
N GLN A 162 -9.10 0.95 -11.94
CA GLN A 162 -8.48 1.26 -13.23
C GLN A 162 -8.92 2.61 -13.80
N ILE A 163 -10.23 2.91 -13.76
CA ILE A 163 -10.77 4.15 -14.29
C ILE A 163 -10.19 5.35 -13.53
N ASP A 164 -10.24 5.33 -12.19
CA ASP A 164 -9.75 6.45 -11.38
C ASP A 164 -8.22 6.59 -11.46
N ILE A 165 -7.48 5.48 -11.53
CA ILE A 165 -6.03 5.47 -11.80
C ILE A 165 -5.74 6.16 -13.13
N ASN A 166 -6.41 5.76 -14.20
CA ASN A 166 -6.20 6.33 -15.52
C ASN A 166 -6.59 7.82 -15.56
N THR A 167 -7.65 8.22 -14.87
CA THR A 167 -8.01 9.64 -14.74
C THR A 167 -6.91 10.43 -14.06
N TYR A 168 -6.37 9.93 -12.94
CA TYR A 168 -5.28 10.59 -12.21
C TYR A 168 -3.97 10.66 -13.01
N LEU A 169 -3.64 9.61 -13.77
CA LEU A 169 -2.40 9.58 -14.55
C LEU A 169 -2.45 10.46 -15.81
N ASN A 170 -3.65 10.78 -16.31
CA ASN A 170 -3.86 11.60 -17.51
C ASN A 170 -4.27 13.06 -17.20
N SER A 171 -4.45 13.42 -15.93
CA SER A 171 -4.64 14.80 -15.48
C SER A 171 -3.31 15.54 -15.35
#